data_AF-A0A7Y0SER7-F1
#
_entry.id   AF-A0A7Y0SER7-F1
#
_cell.length_a   1.000
_cell.length_b   1.000
_cell.length_c   1.000
_cell.angle_alpha   90.00
_cell.angle_beta   90.00
_cell.angle_gamma   90.00
#
_symmetry.space_group_name_H-M   'P 1'
#
loop_
_entity.id
_entity.type
_entity.pdbx_description
1 polymer ?
#
loop_
_entity_poly.entity_id
_entity_poly.type
_entity_poly.pdbx_seq_one_letter_code
_entity_poly.pdbx_strand_id
1 'polypeptide(L)'
;VLLVAQKQADTDEPTVDDLFDVGTVATILQLLKLPDGTVKVLVEGQQRAKINHFKVSDFFLAEAEFVVTPELDEREQEVIVRSAINQF
;
A
#
# COMPACT_ATOMS: atom_id res chain seq x y z
N VAL A 1 -4.49 8.00 -3.92
CA VAL A 1 -5.01 7.39 -2.66
C VAL A 1 -3.88 6.64 -1.99
N LEU A 2 -3.87 6.55 -0.65
CA LEU A 2 -2.91 5.72 0.07
C LEU A 2 -3.63 4.45 0.55
N LEU A 3 -3.14 3.29 0.11
CA LEU A 3 -3.67 1.99 0.48
C LEU A 3 -2.83 1.42 1.62
N VAL A 4 -3.46 1.11 2.75
CA VAL A 4 -2.81 0.59 3.95
C VAL A 4 -3.56 -0.65 4.37
N ALA A 5 -2.84 -1.75 4.60
CA ALA A 5 -3.44 -2.96 5.14
C ALA A 5 -3.65 -2.83 6.65
N GLN A 6 -4.69 -3.47 7.16
CA GLN A 6 -4.83 -3.76 8.58
C GLN A 6 -3.98 -4.97 8.98
N LYS A 7 -3.53 -5.01 10.22
CA LYS A 7 -2.69 -6.08 10.78
C LYS A 7 -3.46 -7.40 10.92
N GLN A 8 -4.73 -7.33 11.28
CA GLN A 8 -5.63 -8.48 11.43
C GLN A 8 -6.80 -8.34 10.47
N ALA A 9 -7.02 -9.33 9.61
CA ALA A 9 -7.99 -9.26 8.52
C ALA A 9 -9.46 -9.33 8.98
N ASP A 10 -9.70 -9.81 10.19
CA ASP A 10 -11.02 -9.99 10.81
C ASP A 10 -11.45 -8.81 11.70
N THR A 11 -10.61 -7.77 11.83
CA THR A 11 -11.01 -6.52 12.51
C THR A 11 -11.89 -5.68 11.59
N ASP A 12 -13.18 -5.56 11.91
CA ASP A 12 -14.15 -4.79 11.12
C ASP A 12 -13.94 -3.26 11.21
N GLU A 13 -13.62 -2.76 12.41
CA GLU A 13 -13.41 -1.33 12.68
C GLU A 13 -11.98 -1.09 13.20
N PRO A 14 -10.96 -1.08 12.31
CA PRO A 14 -9.58 -0.91 12.73
C PRO A 14 -9.33 0.51 13.26
N THR A 15 -8.60 0.59 14.37
CA THR A 15 -8.01 1.84 14.86
C THR A 15 -6.69 2.13 14.14
N VAL A 16 -6.10 3.31 14.37
CA VAL A 16 -4.78 3.66 13.81
C VAL A 16 -3.70 2.64 14.20
N ASP A 17 -3.76 2.12 15.43
CA ASP A 17 -2.80 1.14 15.94
C ASP A 17 -2.96 -0.24 15.29
N ASP A 18 -4.10 -0.49 14.63
CA ASP A 18 -4.36 -1.73 13.88
C ASP A 18 -3.84 -1.68 12.44
N LEU A 19 -3.32 -0.53 11.98
CA LEU A 19 -2.81 -0.34 10.63
C LEU A 19 -1.28 -0.49 10.57
N PHE A 20 -0.78 -0.91 9.41
CA PHE A 20 0.65 -0.84 9.12
C PHE A 20 1.10 0.62 8.91
N ASP A 21 2.36 0.90 9.25
CA ASP A 21 2.98 2.22 9.13
C ASP A 21 3.50 2.52 7.71
N VAL A 22 3.53 1.53 6.83
CA VAL A 22 3.86 1.67 5.42
C VAL A 22 2.68 1.24 4.57
N GLY A 23 2.29 2.10 3.63
CA GLY A 23 1.27 1.83 2.63
C GLY A 23 1.80 2.01 1.21
N THR A 24 0.88 1.91 0.25
CA THR A 24 1.17 2.12 -1.18
C THR A 24 0.34 3.28 -1.69
N VAL A 25 1.03 4.31 -2.20
CA VAL A 25 0.38 5.37 -2.99
C VAL A 25 -0.05 4.77 -4.32
N ALA A 26 -1.33 4.93 -4.63
CA ALA A 26 -1.97 4.36 -5.80
C ALA A 26 -2.82 5.40 -6.53
N THR A 27 -2.96 5.19 -7.85
CA THR A 27 -3.91 5.92 -8.70
C THR A 27 -5.16 5.10 -8.89
N ILE A 28 -6.32 5.75 -8.82
CA ILE A 28 -7.59 5.14 -9.20
C ILE A 28 -7.72 5.21 -10.71
N LEU A 29 -7.78 4.04 -11.35
CA LEU A 29 -7.91 3.93 -12.81
C LEU A 29 -9.37 3.87 -13.25
N GLN A 30 -10.20 3.17 -12.48
CA GLN A 30 -11.60 2.98 -12.82
C GLN A 30 -12.47 2.83 -11.57
N LEU A 31 -13.68 3.39 -11.63
CA LEU A 31 -14.73 3.21 -10.64
C LEU A 31 -15.99 2.69 -11.34
N LEU A 32 -16.50 1.55 -10.88
CA LEU A 32 -17.71 0.92 -11.39
C LEU A 32 -18.72 0.74 -10.25
N LYS A 33 -19.91 1.32 -10.41
CA LYS A 33 -21.04 1.06 -9.51
C LYS A 33 -21.77 -0.19 -9.99
N LEU A 34 -21.86 -1.19 -9.13
CA LEU A 34 -22.58 -2.42 -9.38
C LEU A 34 -24.09 -2.24 -9.08
N PRO A 35 -24.97 -3.07 -9.67
CA PRO A 35 -26.42 -2.93 -9.49
C PRO A 35 -26.91 -3.10 -8.04
N ASP A 36 -26.13 -3.78 -7.20
CA ASP A 36 -26.37 -3.99 -5.77
C ASP A 36 -25.97 -2.78 -4.90
N GLY A 37 -25.41 -1.72 -5.51
CA GLY A 37 -24.92 -0.54 -4.82
C GLY A 37 -23.44 -0.59 -4.43
N THR A 38 -22.76 -1.72 -4.61
CA THR A 38 -21.33 -1.88 -4.34
C THR A 38 -20.49 -1.08 -5.33
N VAL A 39 -19.38 -0.50 -4.87
CA VAL A 39 -18.42 0.19 -5.74
C VAL A 39 -17.18 -0.69 -5.93
N LYS A 40 -16.94 -1.12 -7.17
CA LYS A 40 -15.69 -1.78 -7.55
C LYS A 40 -14.71 -0.71 -8.03
N VAL A 41 -13.54 -0.63 -7.41
CA VAL A 41 -12.47 0.31 -7.76
C VAL A 41 -11.27 -0.47 -8.30
N LEU A 42 -10.78 -0.09 -9.48
CA LEU A 42 -9.50 -0.55 -10.01
C LEU A 42 -8.43 0.49 -9.68
N VAL A 43 -7.36 0.03 -9.07
CA VAL A 43 -6.24 0.87 -8.64
C VAL A 43 -4.92 0.31 -9.14
N GLU A 44 -3.97 1.19 -9.39
CA GLU A 44 -2.58 0.86 -9.72
C GLU A 44 -1.67 1.43 -8.63
N GLY A 45 -0.90 0.55 -7.97
CA GLY A 45 0.09 0.93 -6.97
C GLY A 45 1.33 1.50 -7.64
N GLN A 46 1.82 2.64 -7.16
CA GLN A 46 2.97 3.34 -7.72
C GLN A 46 4.19 3.24 -6.81
N GLN A 47 4.07 3.68 -5.55
CA GLN A 47 5.22 3.81 -4.67
C GLN A 47 4.84 3.57 -3.21
N ARG A 48 5.75 2.95 -2.45
CA ARG A 48 5.61 2.79 -1.01
C ARG A 48 5.76 4.14 -0.30
N ALA A 49 4.94 4.38 0.71
CA ALA A 49 5.03 5.56 1.55
C ALA A 49 4.95 5.18 3.02
N LYS A 50 5.83 5.76 3.83
CA LYS A 50 5.81 5.65 5.29
C LYS A 50 4.92 6.75 5.86
N ILE A 51 4.02 6.36 6.76
CA ILE A 51 3.05 7.24 7.39
C ILE A 51 3.67 7.78 8.68
N ASN A 52 3.71 9.11 8.79
CA ASN A 52 4.24 9.80 9.96
C ASN A 52 3.13 10.18 10.94
N HIS A 53 1.94 10.51 10.42
CA HIS A 53 0.80 10.90 11.24
C HIS A 53 -0.52 10.53 10.58
N PHE A 54 -1.47 10.04 11.39
CA PHE A 54 -2.86 9.84 10.98
C PHE A 54 -3.75 10.91 11.61
N LYS A 55 -4.69 11.41 10.83
CA LYS A 55 -5.82 12.24 11.28
C LYS A 55 -7.11 11.49 10.99
N VAL A 56 -7.86 11.19 12.04
CA VAL A 56 -9.13 10.45 11.94
C VAL A 56 -10.29 11.45 11.97
N SER A 57 -11.20 11.32 11.00
CA SER A 57 -12.49 12.02 10.96
C SER A 57 -13.51 11.03 10.38
N ASP A 58 -14.32 11.42 9.40
CA ASP A 58 -15.23 10.51 8.68
C ASP A 58 -14.44 9.49 7.81
N PHE A 59 -13.14 9.71 7.64
CA PHE A 59 -12.19 8.86 6.95
C PHE A 59 -10.78 9.06 7.52
N PHE A 60 -9.86 8.16 7.19
CA PHE A 60 -8.45 8.31 7.52
C PHE A 60 -7.76 9.27 6.56
N LEU A 61 -7.09 10.26 7.13
CA LEU A 61 -6.11 11.12 6.46
C LEU A 61 -4.73 10.79 7.02
N ALA A 62 -3.70 10.85 6.19
CA ALA A 62 -2.34 10.56 6.60
C ALA A 62 -1.35 11.56 6.00
N GLU A 63 -0.40 12.00 6.82
CA GLU A 63 0.84 12.63 6.36
C GLU A 63 1.87 11.53 6.15
N ALA A 64 2.39 11.42 4.93
CA ALA A 64 3.26 10.33 4.54
C ALA A 64 4.38 10.80 3.61
N GLU A 65 5.51 10.10 3.69
CA GLU A 65 6.70 10.35 2.87
C GLU A 65 7.04 9.12 2.05
N PHE A 66 7.55 9.34 0.84
CA PHE A 66 7.96 8.23 0.00
C PHE A 66 9.13 7.46 0.60
N VAL A 67 9.00 6.13 0.59
CA VAL A 67 10.11 5.26 0.93
C VAL A 67 11.07 5.24 -0.25
N VAL A 68 12.30 5.71 -0.02
CA VAL A 68 13.38 5.67 -1.01
C VAL A 68 13.90 4.24 -1.10
N THR A 69 13.93 3.71 -2.32
CA THR A 69 14.59 2.42 -2.58
C THR A 69 16.09 2.69 -2.70
N PRO A 70 16.94 2.05 -1.88
CA PRO A 70 18.38 2.18 -2.03
C PRO A 70 18.82 1.58 -3.37
N GLU A 71 19.76 2.25 -4.03
CA GLU A 71 20.43 1.68 -5.20
C GLU A 71 21.41 0.60 -4.74
N LEU A 72 21.40 -0.53 -5.45
CA LEU A 72 22.35 -1.63 -5.25
C LEU A 72 23.36 -1.62 -6.40
N ASP A 73 24.55 -2.16 -6.16
CA ASP A 73 25.48 -2.46 -7.24
C ASP A 73 24.80 -3.40 -8.25
N GLU A 74 25.01 -3.16 -9.55
CA GLU A 74 24.33 -3.91 -10.62
C GLU A 74 24.58 -5.41 -10.51
N ARG A 75 25.79 -5.83 -10.10
CA ARG A 75 26.14 -7.26 -9.97
C ARG A 75 25.45 -7.88 -8.76
N GLU A 76 25.42 -7.16 -7.65
CA GLU A 76 24.70 -7.62 -6.45
C GLU A 76 23.21 -7.77 -6.73
N GLN A 77 22.62 -6.79 -7.42
CA GLN A 77 21.22 -6.83 -7.82
C GLN A 77 20.93 -8.02 -8.73
N GLU A 78 21.76 -8.29 -9.74
CA GLU A 78 21.60 -9.44 -10.64
C GLU A 78 21.63 -10.77 -9.88
N VAL A 79 22.58 -10.92 -8.95
CA VAL A 79 22.71 -12.13 -8.13
C VAL A 79 21.46 -12.35 -7.28
N ILE A 80 20.95 -11.30 -6.62
CA ILE A 80 19.75 -11.39 -5.78
C ILE A 80 18.53 -11.74 -6.62
N VAL A 81 18.34 -11.08 -7.77
CA VAL A 81 17.21 -11.34 -8.67
C VAL A 81 17.24 -12.78 -9.16
N ARG A 82 18.39 -13.27 -9.63
CA ARG A 82 18.54 -14.65 -10.08
C ARG A 82 18.27 -15.66 -8.96
N SER A 83 18.76 -15.38 -7.74
CA SER A 83 18.51 -16.26 -6.59
C SER A 83 17.03 -16.32 -6.23
N ALA A 84 16.33 -15.18 -6.21
CA ALA A 84 14.91 -15.12 -5.88
C ALA A 84 14.05 -15.84 -6.91
N ILE A 85 14.35 -15.69 -8.20
CA ILE A 85 13.62 -16.38 -9.28
C ILE A 85 13.80 -17.89 -9.18
N ASN A 86 15.00 -18.39 -8.89
CA ASN A 86 15.24 -19.85 -8.79
C ASN A 86 14.63 -20.50 -7.54
N GLN A 87 14.08 -19.72 -6.61
CA GLN A 87 13.46 -20.23 -5.39
C GLN A 87 11.96 -20.56 -5.55
N PHE A 88 11.34 -20.14 -6.66
CA PHE A 88 9.95 -20.41 -7.04
C PHE A 88 9.88 -21.22 -8.33
#